data_AF-A0A920N5E1-F1
#
_entry.id   AF-A0A920N5E1-F1
#
_cell.length_a   1.000
_cell.length_b   1.000
_cell.length_c   1.000
_cell.angle_alpha   90.00
_cell.angle_beta   90.00
_cell.angle_gamma   90.00
#
_symmetry.space_group_name_H-M   'P 1'
#
loop_
_entity.id
_entity.type
_entity.pdbx_description
1 polymer ?
#
loop_
_entity_poly.entity_id
_entity_poly.type
_entity_poly.pdbx_seq_one_letter_code
_entity_poly.pdbx_strand_id
1 'polypeptide(L)'
;MGKAAWQDPGSGAAGPGDRGSSAASLAAEDSRGLGAIEYERYRIEKFTYESYPGMAVPALLYVPRRALGKVPGIVSIAGHAYGSGKTSDFLQRRNVNLVLRGCVVLSYDYLNTGERNTGPNAKKNMPYGGGTITSSAVSPSPAAIRAGWRCWMPSAPSTCCLVVTKGDRTRIGFTGESGGGNSTYWAGAVDSRIKLVIPVSSVTTFDYWIRKNRNYDWHQRPFGVRPHAGIGTLLALMPPGRCW
;
A
#
# COMPACT_ATOMS: atom_id res chain seq x y z
N MET A 1 5.75 -15.72 -50.77
CA MET A 1 5.27 -15.48 -49.40
C MET A 1 6.48 -15.46 -48.47
N GLY A 2 7.06 -14.27 -48.26
CA GLY A 2 8.30 -14.07 -47.50
C GLY A 2 8.01 -13.42 -46.15
N LYS A 3 8.65 -13.95 -45.10
CA LYS A 3 8.65 -13.39 -43.73
C LYS A 3 9.46 -12.09 -43.74
N ALA A 4 8.86 -10.98 -43.32
CA ALA A 4 9.58 -9.74 -43.03
C ALA A 4 9.92 -9.70 -41.53
N ALA A 5 11.21 -9.75 -41.24
CA ALA A 5 11.79 -9.50 -39.93
C ALA A 5 11.72 -8.00 -39.61
N TRP A 6 11.34 -7.68 -38.38
CA TRP A 6 11.33 -6.31 -37.87
C TRP A 6 12.75 -5.94 -37.42
N GLN A 7 13.31 -4.87 -38.00
CA GLN A 7 14.64 -4.35 -37.69
C GLN A 7 14.59 -3.40 -36.49
N ASP A 8 15.58 -3.56 -35.61
CA ASP A 8 15.88 -2.73 -34.44
C ASP A 8 16.59 -1.42 -34.88
N PRO A 9 16.08 -0.23 -34.51
CA PRO A 9 16.84 1.00 -34.66
C PRO A 9 17.43 1.44 -33.31
N GLY A 10 18.76 1.28 -33.20
CA GLY A 10 19.60 2.32 -32.63
C GLY A 10 19.97 2.18 -31.15
N SER A 11 21.11 1.54 -30.92
CA SER A 11 21.94 1.64 -29.73
C SER A 11 22.48 3.07 -29.52
N GLY A 12 21.69 3.91 -28.87
CA GLY A 12 22.14 5.16 -28.24
C GLY A 12 22.36 4.94 -26.76
N ALA A 13 23.60 4.70 -26.34
CA ALA A 13 23.98 4.66 -24.93
C ALA A 13 23.82 6.05 -24.31
N ALA A 14 22.66 6.32 -23.70
CA ALA A 14 22.50 7.41 -22.74
C ALA A 14 22.92 6.87 -21.36
N GLY A 15 23.98 7.45 -20.79
CA GLY A 15 24.41 7.17 -19.42
C GLY A 15 23.30 7.44 -18.39
N PRO A 16 23.46 6.98 -17.14
CA PRO A 16 22.46 7.16 -16.10
C PRO A 16 22.40 8.64 -15.70
N GLY A 17 21.62 9.41 -16.47
CA GLY A 17 21.23 10.76 -16.13
C GLY A 17 20.32 10.71 -14.91
N ASP A 18 20.81 11.33 -13.85
CA ASP A 18 20.13 11.62 -12.60
C ASP A 18 18.74 12.25 -12.84
N ARG A 19 17.70 11.40 -12.92
CA ARG A 19 16.30 11.81 -12.76
C ARG A 19 15.85 11.43 -11.36
N GLY A 20 16.43 12.11 -10.38
CA GLY A 20 15.94 12.17 -9.01
C GLY A 20 14.61 12.92 -8.87
N SER A 21 13.60 12.65 -9.71
CA SER A 21 12.22 12.93 -9.31
C SER A 21 11.82 11.81 -8.36
N SER A 22 11.90 12.08 -7.05
CA SER A 22 11.44 11.13 -6.05
C SER A 22 10.04 10.65 -6.42
N ALA A 23 9.72 9.36 -6.26
CA ALA A 23 8.37 8.82 -6.49
C ALA A 23 7.25 9.61 -5.77
N ALA A 24 7.63 10.45 -4.80
CA ALA A 24 6.79 11.40 -4.11
C ALA A 24 6.27 12.58 -4.92
N SER A 25 6.98 13.06 -5.96
CA SER A 25 6.46 14.12 -6.81
C SER A 25 5.40 13.58 -7.78
N LEU A 26 5.66 12.39 -8.34
CA LEU A 26 4.79 11.76 -9.34
C LEU A 26 3.40 11.38 -8.78
N ALA A 27 3.34 10.80 -7.57
CA ALA A 27 2.05 10.37 -6.99
C ALA A 27 1.14 11.53 -6.56
N ALA A 28 1.72 12.70 -6.25
CA ALA A 28 0.95 13.90 -5.88
C ALA A 28 0.46 14.66 -7.13
N GLU A 29 1.29 14.73 -8.17
CA GLU A 29 0.96 15.36 -9.46
C GLU A 29 -0.12 14.57 -10.23
N ASP A 30 -0.16 13.25 -10.08
CA ASP A 30 -1.13 12.38 -10.76
C ASP A 30 -2.35 12.00 -9.88
N SER A 31 -2.72 12.88 -8.95
CA SER A 31 -3.89 12.68 -8.09
C SER A 31 -5.13 13.39 -8.67
N ARG A 32 -6.18 12.62 -8.95
CA ARG A 32 -7.47 13.14 -9.43
C ARG A 32 -8.47 13.21 -8.27
N GLY A 33 -8.90 14.42 -7.92
CA GLY A 33 -9.96 14.65 -6.93
C GLY A 33 -11.34 14.20 -7.44
N LEU A 34 -12.11 13.54 -6.58
CA LEU A 34 -13.45 12.98 -6.85
C LEU A 34 -14.53 13.54 -5.91
N GLY A 35 -14.25 14.71 -5.31
CA GLY A 35 -15.12 15.40 -4.37
C GLY A 35 -14.85 15.04 -2.90
N ALA A 36 -15.58 15.67 -1.99
CA ALA A 36 -15.43 15.47 -0.55
C ALA A 36 -16.77 15.22 0.15
N ILE A 37 -16.72 14.55 1.30
CA ILE A 37 -17.84 14.40 2.23
C ILE A 37 -17.54 15.27 3.44
N GLU A 38 -18.44 16.19 3.73
CA GLU A 38 -18.27 17.19 4.78
C GLU A 38 -18.93 16.72 6.09
N TYR A 39 -18.17 16.73 7.19
CA TYR A 39 -18.69 16.55 8.55
C TYR A 39 -18.36 17.79 9.40
N GLU A 40 -18.96 17.92 10.57
CA GLU A 40 -18.72 19.09 11.44
C GLU A 40 -17.24 19.23 11.84
N ARG A 41 -16.59 18.13 12.23
CA ARG A 41 -15.22 18.14 12.80
C ARG A 41 -14.12 17.72 11.83
N TYR A 42 -14.46 17.10 10.71
CA TYR A 42 -13.51 16.62 9.71
C TYR A 42 -14.19 16.57 8.33
N ARG A 43 -13.41 16.31 7.28
CA ARG A 43 -13.94 15.97 5.95
C ARG A 43 -13.24 14.73 5.41
N ILE A 44 -13.88 14.06 4.46
CA ILE A 44 -13.31 12.93 3.73
C ILE A 44 -13.12 13.36 2.28
N GLU A 45 -11.89 13.59 1.87
CA GLU A 45 -11.55 13.87 0.47
C GLU A 45 -11.43 12.53 -0.28
N LYS A 46 -12.12 12.40 -1.41
CA LYS A 46 -12.06 11.23 -2.28
C LYS A 46 -11.15 11.54 -3.46
N PHE A 47 -10.25 10.62 -3.79
CA PHE A 47 -9.36 10.82 -4.92
C PHE A 47 -8.79 9.48 -5.41
N THR A 48 -8.22 9.50 -6.61
CA THR A 48 -7.42 8.40 -7.15
C THR A 48 -6.02 8.91 -7.42
N TYR A 49 -5.01 8.09 -7.16
CA TYR A 49 -3.62 8.39 -7.53
C TYR A 49 -3.01 7.18 -8.22
N GLU A 50 -1.95 7.41 -8.98
CA GLU A 50 -1.22 6.34 -9.61
C GLU A 50 -0.09 5.83 -8.70
N SER A 51 -0.12 4.54 -8.38
CA SER A 51 0.96 3.90 -7.61
C SER A 51 2.14 3.50 -8.48
N TYR A 52 1.87 3.14 -9.74
CA TYR A 52 2.81 2.70 -10.77
C TYR A 52 2.15 2.97 -12.14
N PRO A 53 2.90 3.24 -13.23
CA PRO A 53 2.37 3.37 -14.59
C PRO A 53 1.14 2.51 -14.91
N GLY A 54 -0.05 3.12 -15.02
CA GLY A 54 -1.34 2.49 -15.30
C GLY A 54 -2.05 1.81 -14.13
N MET A 55 -1.58 2.01 -12.89
CA MET A 55 -2.09 1.36 -11.67
C MET A 55 -2.73 2.38 -10.71
N ALA A 56 -3.97 2.74 -11.03
CA ALA A 56 -4.79 3.62 -10.21
C ALA A 56 -5.14 2.99 -8.85
N VAL A 57 -5.02 3.81 -7.80
CA VAL A 57 -5.38 3.47 -6.43
C VAL A 57 -6.41 4.47 -5.92
N PRO A 58 -7.68 4.04 -5.73
CA PRO A 58 -8.69 4.86 -5.10
C PRO A 58 -8.46 4.94 -3.59
N ALA A 59 -8.59 6.16 -3.07
CA ALA A 59 -8.28 6.47 -1.68
C ALA A 59 -9.23 7.50 -1.07
N LEU A 60 -9.26 7.47 0.26
CA LEU A 60 -9.97 8.39 1.13
C LEU A 60 -8.96 9.09 2.04
N LEU A 61 -8.97 10.42 2.06
CA LEU A 61 -8.20 11.22 2.98
C LEU A 61 -9.12 11.87 4.00
N TYR A 62 -9.01 11.46 5.26
CA TYR A 62 -9.70 12.05 6.39
C TYR A 62 -8.86 13.24 6.86
N VAL A 63 -9.42 14.45 6.77
CA VAL A 63 -8.73 15.69 7.08
C VAL A 63 -9.46 16.40 8.23
N PRO A 64 -8.78 16.70 9.37
CA PRO A 64 -9.41 17.42 10.47
C PRO A 64 -9.70 18.87 10.06
N ARG A 65 -10.86 19.42 10.46
CA ARG A 65 -11.22 20.82 10.11
C ARG A 65 -10.40 21.85 10.87
N ARG A 66 -10.12 21.56 12.14
CA ARG A 66 -9.39 22.46 13.05
C ARG A 66 -8.01 21.88 13.31
N ALA A 67 -7.11 22.04 12.34
CA ALA A 67 -5.69 21.74 12.51
C ALA A 67 -4.93 23.02 12.84
N LEU A 68 -4.31 23.09 14.01
CA LEU A 68 -3.35 24.15 14.33
C LEU A 68 -1.99 23.73 13.75
N GLY A 69 -1.71 24.17 12.52
CA GLY A 69 -0.46 23.87 11.82
C GLY A 69 -0.42 22.50 11.15
N LYS A 70 0.79 22.03 10.81
CA LYS A 70 0.97 20.69 10.22
C LYS A 70 0.69 19.63 11.28
N VAL A 71 -0.16 18.66 10.96
CA VAL A 71 -0.54 17.59 11.88
C VAL A 71 0.06 16.25 11.49
N PRO A 72 0.19 15.28 12.41
CA PRO A 72 0.66 13.94 12.08
C PRO A 72 -0.21 13.31 10.99
N GLY A 73 0.44 12.50 10.17
CA GLY A 73 -0.19 11.81 9.06
C GLY A 73 -0.16 10.31 9.26
N ILE A 74 -1.30 9.63 9.14
CA ILE A 74 -1.41 8.19 9.38
C ILE A 74 -1.92 7.49 8.12
N VAL A 75 -1.16 6.53 7.60
CA VAL A 75 -1.67 5.55 6.64
C VAL A 75 -2.36 4.45 7.41
N SER A 76 -3.66 4.24 7.16
CA SER A 76 -4.51 3.29 7.89
C SER A 76 -5.29 2.43 6.91
N ILE A 77 -4.95 1.14 6.85
CA ILE A 77 -5.50 0.21 5.85
C ILE A 77 -6.08 -1.07 6.46
N ALA A 78 -7.08 -1.63 5.79
CA ALA A 78 -7.82 -2.80 6.29
C ALA A 78 -7.03 -4.12 6.15
N GLY A 79 -7.47 -5.18 6.81
CA GLY A 79 -7.08 -6.55 6.47
C GLY A 79 -8.16 -7.22 5.64
N HIS A 80 -9.00 -8.03 6.29
CA HIS A 80 -10.02 -8.89 5.69
C HIS A 80 -11.27 -8.16 5.13
N ALA A 81 -11.13 -6.90 4.70
CA ALA A 81 -12.21 -6.13 4.08
C ALA A 81 -12.22 -6.33 2.55
N TYR A 82 -12.32 -7.56 2.07
CA TYR A 82 -12.14 -7.83 0.63
C TYR A 82 -13.24 -7.22 -0.25
N GLY A 83 -14.50 -7.25 0.20
CA GLY A 83 -15.62 -6.64 -0.53
C GLY A 83 -15.75 -5.12 -0.30
N SER A 84 -15.73 -4.68 0.96
CA SER A 84 -15.96 -3.27 1.31
C SER A 84 -14.68 -2.41 1.29
N GLY A 85 -13.50 -3.02 1.35
CA GLY A 85 -12.21 -2.34 1.31
C GLY A 85 -12.11 -1.21 2.34
N LYS A 86 -11.69 -0.05 1.85
CA LYS A 86 -11.55 1.20 2.62
C LYS A 86 -12.86 1.73 3.20
N THR A 87 -14.01 1.22 2.76
CA THR A 87 -15.35 1.60 3.25
C THR A 87 -15.90 0.66 4.33
N SER A 88 -15.13 -0.33 4.78
CA SER A 88 -15.52 -1.20 5.89
C SER A 88 -15.80 -0.42 7.19
N ASP A 89 -16.85 -0.80 7.92
CA ASP A 89 -17.30 -0.09 9.14
C ASP A 89 -16.17 0.04 10.18
N PHE A 90 -15.46 -1.06 10.48
CA PHE A 90 -14.37 -1.03 11.46
C PHE A 90 -13.22 -0.10 11.04
N LEU A 91 -12.90 -0.05 9.76
CA LEU A 91 -11.82 0.81 9.24
C LEU A 91 -12.25 2.27 9.27
N GLN A 92 -13.48 2.56 8.85
CA GLN A 92 -14.05 3.90 8.93
C GLN A 92 -14.04 4.39 10.39
N ARG A 93 -14.47 3.56 11.35
CA ARG A 93 -14.41 3.89 12.78
C ARG A 93 -13.00 4.20 13.25
N ARG A 94 -12.00 3.38 12.84
CA ARG A 94 -10.59 3.65 13.17
C ARG A 94 -10.11 4.97 12.58
N ASN A 95 -10.43 5.26 11.32
CA ASN A 95 -10.01 6.49 10.64
C ASN A 95 -10.68 7.73 11.23
N VAL A 96 -11.98 7.64 11.56
CA VAL A 96 -12.72 8.69 12.26
C VAL A 96 -12.13 8.94 13.64
N ASN A 97 -11.78 7.87 14.38
CA ASN A 97 -11.16 7.98 15.70
C ASN A 97 -9.78 8.69 15.64
N LEU A 98 -8.97 8.42 14.62
CA LEU A 98 -7.67 9.05 14.40
C LEU A 98 -7.79 10.51 13.93
N VAL A 99 -8.69 10.81 12.99
CA VAL A 99 -8.87 12.19 12.50
C VAL A 99 -9.43 13.11 13.58
N LEU A 100 -10.31 12.60 14.44
CA LEU A 100 -10.82 13.35 15.60
C LEU A 100 -9.75 13.61 16.67
N ARG A 101 -8.65 12.85 16.67
CA ARG A 101 -7.44 13.12 17.48
C ARG A 101 -6.45 14.06 16.77
N GLY A 102 -6.84 14.62 15.63
CA GLY A 102 -6.07 15.63 14.92
C GLY A 102 -5.08 15.06 13.91
N CYS A 103 -5.17 13.78 13.50
CA CYS A 103 -4.32 13.26 12.43
C CYS A 103 -4.96 13.47 11.05
N VAL A 104 -4.15 13.69 10.01
CA VAL A 104 -4.60 13.37 8.64
C VAL A 104 -4.51 11.87 8.46
N VAL A 105 -5.57 11.22 7.96
CA VAL A 105 -5.60 9.76 7.81
C VAL A 105 -5.86 9.38 6.37
N LEU A 106 -4.96 8.60 5.79
CA LEU A 106 -5.12 8.06 4.44
C LEU A 106 -5.51 6.59 4.51
N SER A 107 -6.56 6.24 3.77
CA SER A 107 -7.05 4.87 3.60
C SER A 107 -7.23 4.57 2.13
N TYR A 108 -6.82 3.40 1.69
CA TYR A 108 -6.88 3.00 0.28
C TYR A 108 -7.18 1.51 0.14
N ASP A 109 -7.64 1.12 -1.04
CA ASP A 109 -7.91 -0.29 -1.35
C ASP A 109 -6.63 -1.01 -1.81
N TYR A 110 -6.40 -2.21 -1.29
CA TYR A 110 -5.41 -3.12 -1.85
C TYR A 110 -5.85 -3.59 -3.22
N LEU A 111 -4.87 -4.09 -3.96
CA LEU A 111 -5.15 -4.84 -5.17
C LEU A 111 -6.15 -5.96 -4.85
N ASN A 112 -7.20 -6.06 -5.66
CA ASN A 112 -8.28 -7.06 -5.53
C ASN A 112 -9.23 -6.87 -4.34
N THR A 113 -9.27 -5.68 -3.77
CA THR A 113 -10.23 -5.33 -2.71
C THR A 113 -11.00 -4.08 -3.08
N GLY A 114 -12.25 -3.98 -2.62
CA GLY A 114 -13.08 -2.80 -2.82
C GLY A 114 -13.15 -2.37 -4.29
N GLU A 115 -12.79 -1.12 -4.57
CA GLU A 115 -12.81 -0.54 -5.92
C GLU A 115 -11.68 -1.04 -6.84
N ARG A 116 -10.73 -1.81 -6.30
CA ARG A 116 -9.65 -2.45 -7.06
C ARG A 116 -9.89 -3.95 -7.28
N ASN A 117 -11.12 -4.42 -7.03
CA ASN A 117 -11.50 -5.81 -7.29
C ASN A 117 -11.69 -6.05 -8.79
N THR A 118 -10.85 -6.90 -9.38
CA THR A 118 -10.91 -7.28 -10.81
C THR A 118 -11.62 -8.61 -11.05
N GLY A 119 -12.24 -9.20 -10.03
CA GLY A 119 -12.99 -10.45 -10.15
C GLY A 119 -14.32 -10.27 -10.92
N PRO A 120 -14.94 -11.38 -11.36
CA PRO A 120 -16.21 -11.35 -12.12
C PRO A 120 -17.39 -10.73 -11.36
N ASN A 121 -17.25 -10.55 -10.04
CA ASN A 121 -18.18 -9.76 -9.24
C ASN A 121 -17.39 -8.87 -8.27
N ALA A 122 -17.26 -7.59 -8.62
CA ALA A 122 -16.54 -6.59 -7.84
C ALA A 122 -17.06 -6.44 -6.39
N LYS A 123 -18.33 -6.78 -6.13
CA LYS A 123 -18.97 -6.69 -4.81
C LYS A 123 -18.89 -7.98 -3.99
N LYS A 124 -18.51 -9.11 -4.60
CA LYS A 124 -18.40 -10.38 -3.89
C LYS A 124 -17.11 -10.37 -3.08
N ASN A 125 -17.20 -10.76 -1.81
CA ASN A 125 -16.00 -11.05 -1.02
C ASN A 125 -15.16 -12.08 -1.79
N MET A 126 -13.93 -11.71 -2.13
CA MET A 126 -12.96 -12.69 -2.60
C MET A 126 -12.74 -13.74 -1.50
N PRO A 127 -12.44 -15.00 -1.86
CA PRO A 127 -11.84 -15.93 -0.91
C PRO A 127 -10.65 -15.25 -0.23
N TYR A 128 -10.40 -15.59 1.05
CA TYR A 128 -9.20 -15.16 1.78
C TYR A 128 -7.98 -15.16 0.84
N GLY A 129 -7.36 -13.99 0.65
CA GLY A 129 -6.22 -13.82 -0.25
C GLY A 129 -6.44 -13.15 -1.59
N GLY A 130 -7.61 -12.56 -1.84
CA GLY A 130 -7.85 -11.79 -3.06
C GLY A 130 -8.11 -12.66 -4.30
N GLY A 131 -8.61 -13.88 -4.11
CA GLY A 131 -9.10 -14.73 -5.20
C GLY A 131 -8.01 -15.29 -6.13
N THR A 132 -8.45 -15.76 -7.30
CA THR A 132 -7.77 -16.68 -8.24
C THR A 132 -6.48 -16.19 -8.89
N ILE A 133 -5.85 -15.13 -8.41
CA ILE A 133 -4.49 -14.73 -8.86
C ILE A 133 -3.39 -15.64 -8.28
N THR A 134 -3.81 -16.68 -7.58
CA THR A 134 -3.07 -17.95 -7.54
C THR A 134 -2.58 -18.38 -8.92
N SER A 135 -3.19 -17.97 -10.04
CA SER A 135 -2.70 -18.32 -11.38
C SER A 135 -1.65 -17.37 -11.97
N SER A 136 -1.68 -16.06 -11.70
CA SER A 136 -0.73 -15.11 -12.32
C SER A 136 0.56 -14.89 -11.52
N ALA A 137 0.56 -15.21 -10.21
CA ALA A 137 1.70 -14.99 -9.31
C ALA A 137 2.38 -16.29 -8.83
N VAL A 138 1.81 -17.47 -9.09
CA VAL A 138 2.40 -18.77 -8.68
C VAL A 138 3.34 -19.35 -9.74
N SER A 139 3.73 -18.56 -10.74
CA SER A 139 4.89 -18.94 -11.56
C SER A 139 6.16 -18.68 -10.75
N PRO A 140 7.02 -19.67 -10.48
CA PRO A 140 8.33 -19.45 -9.86
C PRO A 140 9.30 -18.73 -10.81
N SER A 141 8.82 -18.26 -11.97
CA SER A 141 9.65 -17.53 -12.90
C SER A 141 10.14 -16.23 -12.25
N PRO A 142 11.41 -15.85 -12.48
CA PRO A 142 11.93 -14.55 -12.07
C PRO A 142 11.06 -13.37 -12.55
N ALA A 143 10.32 -13.54 -13.65
CA ALA A 143 9.38 -12.55 -14.17
C ALA A 143 8.15 -12.36 -13.27
N ALA A 144 7.54 -13.44 -12.77
CA ALA A 144 6.41 -13.38 -11.86
C ALA A 144 6.82 -12.92 -10.45
N ILE A 145 8.01 -13.28 -9.99
CA ILE A 145 8.61 -12.71 -8.76
C ILE A 145 8.79 -11.19 -8.89
N ARG A 146 9.36 -10.74 -10.01
CA ARG A 146 9.48 -9.31 -10.32
C ARG A 146 8.13 -8.63 -10.45
N ALA A 147 7.13 -9.29 -11.03
CA ALA A 147 5.77 -8.75 -11.14
C ALA A 147 5.11 -8.63 -9.75
N GLY A 148 5.22 -9.63 -8.89
CA GLY A 148 4.74 -9.58 -7.51
C GLY A 148 5.40 -8.44 -6.72
N TRP A 149 6.71 -8.27 -6.87
CA TRP A 149 7.45 -7.15 -6.28
C TRP A 149 6.98 -5.80 -6.85
N ARG A 150 6.81 -5.70 -8.17
CA ARG A 150 6.31 -4.49 -8.87
C ARG A 150 4.87 -4.15 -8.53
N CYS A 151 4.03 -5.11 -8.12
CA CYS A 151 2.67 -4.83 -7.66
C CYS A 151 2.63 -4.40 -6.19
N TRP A 152 3.57 -4.89 -5.38
CA TRP A 152 3.61 -4.66 -3.94
C TRP A 152 4.35 -3.35 -3.57
N MET A 153 5.57 -3.16 -4.09
CA MET A 153 6.45 -2.04 -3.75
C MET A 153 5.89 -0.63 -4.02
N PRO A 154 5.20 -0.34 -5.13
CA PRO A 154 4.82 1.03 -5.44
C PRO A 154 3.67 1.55 -4.56
N SER A 155 3.01 0.67 -3.80
CA SER A 155 1.86 1.07 -3.00
C SER A 155 2.25 1.90 -1.77
N ALA A 156 3.22 1.47 -0.95
CA ALA A 156 3.51 2.17 0.32
C ALA A 156 4.16 3.56 0.15
N PRO A 157 5.22 3.75 -0.67
CA PRO A 157 5.87 5.05 -0.77
C PRO A 157 4.96 6.11 -1.40
N SER A 158 4.28 5.80 -2.50
CA SER A 158 3.35 6.71 -3.20
C SER A 158 2.19 7.13 -2.30
N THR A 159 1.66 6.19 -1.53
CA THR A 159 0.63 6.44 -0.50
C THR A 159 1.12 7.42 0.57
N CYS A 160 2.31 7.21 1.13
CA CYS A 160 2.85 8.10 2.17
C CYS A 160 2.98 9.55 1.67
N CYS A 161 3.19 9.76 0.38
CA CYS A 161 3.34 11.10 -0.19
C CYS A 161 2.06 11.93 -0.10
N LEU A 162 0.89 11.31 -0.20
CA LEU A 162 -0.39 11.98 -0.11
C LEU A 162 -0.72 12.40 1.32
N VAL A 163 -0.24 11.64 2.30
CA VAL A 163 -0.28 12.05 3.70
C VAL A 163 0.63 13.26 3.94
N VAL A 164 1.79 13.25 3.31
CA VAL A 164 2.83 14.28 3.38
C VAL A 164 2.41 15.61 2.74
N THR A 165 1.49 15.63 1.76
CA THR A 165 1.01 16.88 1.14
C THR A 165 0.06 17.66 2.05
N LYS A 166 -0.72 16.99 2.90
CA LYS A 166 -1.71 17.63 3.80
C LYS A 166 -1.31 17.60 5.28
N GLY A 167 -0.34 16.75 5.66
CA GLY A 167 0.17 16.59 7.01
C GLY A 167 1.62 17.04 7.17
N ASP A 168 2.19 16.68 8.30
CA ASP A 168 3.60 16.90 8.61
C ASP A 168 4.47 15.80 8.02
N ARG A 169 5.37 16.19 7.11
CA ARG A 169 6.29 15.28 6.40
C ARG A 169 7.24 14.53 7.34
N THR A 170 7.43 15.02 8.55
CA THR A 170 8.33 14.44 9.56
C THR A 170 7.61 13.52 10.54
N ARG A 171 6.27 13.49 10.54
CA ARG A 171 5.44 12.72 11.49
C ARG A 171 4.44 11.84 10.74
N ILE A 172 4.96 10.80 10.10
CA ILE A 172 4.15 9.81 9.37
C ILE A 172 4.08 8.51 10.19
N GLY A 173 2.86 8.02 10.42
CA GLY A 173 2.61 6.70 10.97
C GLY A 173 1.95 5.78 9.94
N PHE A 174 2.07 4.48 10.16
CA PHE A 174 1.42 3.45 9.36
C PHE A 174 0.81 2.40 10.29
N THR A 175 -0.47 2.07 10.07
CA THR A 175 -1.19 1.04 10.81
C THR A 175 -2.14 0.23 9.93
N GLY A 176 -2.38 -1.02 10.32
CA GLY A 176 -3.31 -1.90 9.64
C GLY A 176 -3.56 -3.16 10.45
N GLU A 177 -4.68 -3.83 10.17
CA GLU A 177 -5.08 -5.08 10.83
C GLU A 177 -4.91 -6.27 9.87
N SER A 178 -4.50 -7.43 10.40
CA SER A 178 -4.25 -8.67 9.65
C SER A 178 -3.38 -8.41 8.41
N GLY A 179 -3.96 -8.47 7.21
CA GLY A 179 -3.27 -8.18 5.97
C GLY A 179 -2.71 -6.75 5.86
N GLY A 180 -3.40 -5.79 6.47
CA GLY A 180 -2.90 -4.44 6.64
C GLY A 180 -1.80 -4.34 7.67
N GLY A 181 -1.81 -5.19 8.70
CA GLY A 181 -0.70 -5.29 9.63
C GLY A 181 0.56 -5.84 8.92
N ASN A 182 0.38 -6.77 7.98
CA ASN A 182 1.49 -7.26 7.15
C ASN A 182 2.09 -6.14 6.29
N SER A 183 1.23 -5.38 5.62
CA SER A 183 1.64 -4.22 4.83
C SER A 183 2.32 -3.15 5.69
N THR A 184 1.87 -2.98 6.93
CA THR A 184 2.40 -2.02 7.90
C THR A 184 3.84 -2.31 8.29
N TYR A 185 4.15 -3.54 8.74
CA TYR A 185 5.54 -3.84 9.14
C TYR A 185 6.49 -3.84 7.95
N TRP A 186 5.99 -4.18 6.77
CA TRP A 186 6.82 -4.10 5.57
C TRP A 186 7.12 -2.66 5.18
N ALA A 187 6.10 -1.79 5.15
CA ALA A 187 6.26 -0.38 4.86
C ALA A 187 7.25 0.26 5.84
N GLY A 188 7.11 -0.02 7.14
CA GLY A 188 8.02 0.45 8.18
C GLY A 188 9.47 0.00 8.00
N ALA A 189 9.70 -1.19 7.45
CA ALA A 189 11.04 -1.72 7.21
C ALA A 189 11.72 -1.11 5.96
N VAL A 190 10.95 -0.68 4.96
CA VAL A 190 11.49 -0.23 3.66
C VAL A 190 11.40 1.28 3.42
N ASP A 191 10.54 2.01 4.15
CA ASP A 191 10.35 3.45 3.99
C ASP A 191 10.73 4.21 5.26
N SER A 192 11.91 4.85 5.23
CA SER A 192 12.48 5.56 6.37
C SER A 192 11.69 6.82 6.80
N ARG A 193 10.73 7.27 5.97
CA ARG A 193 9.84 8.40 6.27
C ARG A 193 8.78 8.01 7.30
N ILE A 194 8.43 6.73 7.39
CA ILE A 194 7.52 6.21 8.41
C ILE A 194 8.22 6.21 9.77
N LYS A 195 7.67 6.96 10.71
CA LYS A 195 8.19 7.16 12.07
C LYS A 195 7.46 6.33 13.13
N LEU A 196 6.25 5.89 12.82
CA LEU A 196 5.43 5.07 13.71
C LEU A 196 4.81 3.91 12.92
N VAL A 197 4.96 2.69 13.41
CA VAL A 197 4.57 1.44 12.75
C VAL A 197 3.77 0.63 13.76
N ILE A 198 2.48 0.41 13.48
CA ILE A 198 1.57 -0.27 14.41
C ILE A 198 0.88 -1.41 13.65
N PRO A 199 1.54 -2.58 13.49
CA PRO A 199 0.98 -3.74 12.82
C PRO A 199 0.05 -4.51 13.78
N VAL A 200 -1.24 -4.62 13.47
CA VAL A 200 -2.25 -5.26 14.33
C VAL A 200 -2.62 -6.64 13.79
N SER A 201 -2.68 -7.65 14.66
CA SER A 201 -3.12 -9.03 14.34
C SER A 201 -2.37 -9.68 13.17
N SER A 202 -1.08 -9.37 12.99
CA SER A 202 -0.31 -9.79 11.81
C SER A 202 1.05 -10.40 12.11
N VAL A 203 1.68 -10.02 13.24
CA VAL A 203 3.06 -10.40 13.58
C VAL A 203 3.18 -11.88 13.97
N THR A 204 4.19 -12.54 13.41
CA THR A 204 4.35 -14.01 13.38
C THR A 204 5.69 -14.38 12.71
N THR A 205 5.94 -15.66 12.37
CA THR A 205 7.15 -16.09 11.64
C THR A 205 6.81 -16.77 10.31
N PHE A 206 7.62 -16.58 9.27
CA PHE A 206 7.42 -17.30 8.00
C PHE A 206 7.36 -18.82 8.19
N ASP A 207 8.19 -19.36 9.09
CA ASP A 207 8.21 -20.78 9.43
C ASP A 207 6.88 -21.29 9.97
N TYR A 208 6.25 -20.56 10.90
CA TYR A 208 4.94 -20.95 11.44
C TYR A 208 3.89 -21.05 10.34
N TRP A 209 3.87 -20.07 9.43
CA TRP A 209 2.87 -20.00 8.36
C TRP A 209 3.07 -21.10 7.31
N ILE A 210 4.32 -21.40 6.98
CA ILE A 210 4.67 -22.46 6.03
C ILE A 210 4.32 -23.81 6.64
N ARG A 211 4.70 -24.08 7.89
CA ARG A 211 4.39 -25.35 8.58
C ARG A 211 2.89 -25.58 8.76
N LYS A 212 2.11 -24.52 8.98
CA LYS A 212 0.65 -24.60 9.17
C LYS A 212 -0.15 -24.45 7.88
N ASN A 213 0.52 -24.33 6.73
CA ASN A 213 -0.09 -24.07 5.43
C ASN A 213 -1.14 -22.94 5.45
N ARG A 214 -0.86 -21.86 6.18
CA ARG A 214 -1.80 -20.73 6.33
C ARG A 214 -1.55 -19.64 5.29
N ASN A 215 -1.11 -19.93 4.05
CA ASN A 215 -0.77 -18.90 3.05
C ASN A 215 -1.99 -18.15 2.46
N TYR A 216 -2.81 -17.55 3.32
CA TYR A 216 -4.05 -16.88 2.96
C TYR A 216 -3.85 -15.56 2.25
N ASP A 217 -2.70 -14.88 2.33
CA ASP A 217 -2.51 -13.56 1.70
C ASP A 217 -1.14 -13.44 1.02
N TRP A 218 -1.00 -14.08 -0.14
CA TRP A 218 0.26 -14.19 -0.89
C TRP A 218 0.88 -12.82 -1.27
N HIS A 219 0.07 -11.81 -1.53
CA HIS A 219 0.51 -10.46 -1.90
C HIS A 219 1.25 -9.73 -0.76
N GLN A 220 1.29 -10.30 0.44
CA GLN A 220 1.95 -9.76 1.62
C GLN A 220 3.30 -10.46 1.91
N ARG A 221 3.71 -11.38 1.04
CA ARG A 221 4.91 -12.22 1.20
C ARG A 221 5.69 -12.22 -0.10
N PRO A 222 6.63 -11.29 -0.26
CA PRO A 222 7.44 -11.23 -1.46
C PRO A 222 8.23 -12.52 -1.64
N PHE A 223 8.19 -13.07 -2.85
CA PHE A 223 8.97 -14.26 -3.18
C PHE A 223 10.46 -14.02 -2.95
N GLY A 224 11.16 -15.05 -2.47
CA GLY A 224 12.59 -14.99 -2.26
C GLY A 224 13.04 -14.24 -1.00
N VAL A 225 12.15 -13.69 -0.17
CA VAL A 225 12.60 -13.02 1.07
C VAL A 225 13.07 -14.00 2.15
N ARG A 226 12.51 -15.22 2.20
CA ARG A 226 12.75 -16.17 3.30
C ARG A 226 14.24 -16.49 3.55
N PRO A 227 15.10 -16.68 2.53
CA PRO A 227 16.54 -16.89 2.74
C PRO A 227 17.28 -15.68 3.33
N HIS A 228 16.69 -14.47 3.27
CA HIS A 228 17.35 -13.23 3.64
C HIS A 228 16.79 -12.60 4.92
N ALA A 229 15.48 -12.75 5.19
CA ALA A 229 14.85 -12.14 6.35
C ALA A 229 13.61 -12.92 6.81
N GLY A 230 13.42 -12.96 8.12
CA GLY A 230 12.14 -13.28 8.76
C GLY A 230 11.38 -12.01 9.13
N ILE A 231 10.13 -12.15 9.58
CA ILE A 231 9.34 -11.01 10.08
C ILE A 231 10.04 -10.34 11.29
N GLY A 232 10.67 -11.13 12.17
CA GLY A 232 11.48 -10.58 13.26
C GLY A 232 12.63 -9.71 12.77
N THR A 233 13.30 -10.09 11.67
CA THR A 233 14.33 -9.28 11.02
C THR A 233 13.74 -7.96 10.49
N LEU A 234 12.58 -8.01 9.83
CA LEU A 234 11.91 -6.80 9.31
C LEU A 234 11.55 -5.81 10.42
N LEU A 235 11.06 -6.31 11.56
CA LEU A 235 10.77 -5.47 12.72
C LEU A 235 12.06 -4.88 13.32
N ALA A 236 13.15 -5.66 13.34
CA ALA A 236 14.44 -5.20 13.84
C ALA A 236 15.13 -4.16 12.92
N LEU A 237 14.79 -4.10 11.63
CA LEU A 237 15.28 -3.05 10.71
C LEU A 237 14.70 -1.67 11.04
N MET A 238 13.61 -1.61 11.79
CA MET A 238 13.00 -0.35 12.18
C MET A 238 13.82 0.29 13.31
N PRO A 239 14.19 1.58 13.22
CA PRO A 239 14.87 2.26 14.31
C PRO A 239 14.12 2.15 15.64
N PRO A 240 14.85 2.15 16.79
CA PRO A 240 14.24 2.06 18.11
C PRO A 240 13.11 3.08 18.30
N GLY A 241 12.01 2.64 18.93
CA GLY A 241 10.85 3.48 19.24
C GLY A 241 9.85 3.68 18.10
N ARG A 242 10.08 3.10 16.91
CA ARG A 242 9.15 3.21 15.78
C ARG A 242 8.06 2.14 15.73
N CYS A 243 8.24 0.98 16.36
CA CYS A 243 7.28 -0.13 16.29
C CYS A 243 6.59 -0.35 17.64
N TRP A 244 5.25 -0.44 17.63
CA TRP A 244 4.41 -0.71 18.80
C TRP A 244 3.39 -1.80 18.49
#